data_AF-A0A437Q0T1-F1
#
_entry.id   AF-A0A437Q0T1-F1
#
_cell.length_a   1.000
_cell.length_b   1.000
_cell.length_c   1.000
_cell.angle_alpha   90.00
_cell.angle_beta   90.00
_cell.angle_gamma   90.00
#
_symmetry.space_group_name_H-M   'P 1'
#
loop_
_entity.id
_entity.type
_entity.pdbx_description
1 polymer ?
#
loop_
_entity_poly.entity_id
_entity_poly.type
_entity_poly.pdbx_seq_one_letter_code
_entity_poly.pdbx_strand_id
1 'polypeptide(L)'
;MVGALGGVIGAVADRLQRKHEVDLRCGISVTALEGDDVGRLRRAHLSDGSAIDVEVAVVSLGAMRNTEWLAGSGVAAGPRGIACDAGCRVFDVNGIVTDDIYAAGDVARSPHPLLDYQFLALEHWGNAVEQAEIAAHNMICAGPDRRPHLWLPMFWSTQFGVNIKSVGVPSLGDQLVVAQGALTEERFVAVYGYRGRVIAAASFDGAKWLGFYEQQIASGAPFPPEYRTVDRRTETLEPIDPAFPDPGVPREDEPRFHV
;
A
#
# COMPACT_ATOMS: atom_id res chain seq x y z
N MET A 1 -3.46 2.31 9.83
CA MET A 1 -3.28 1.16 8.90
C MET A 1 -4.43 0.94 7.92
N VAL A 2 -5.58 1.61 8.07
CA VAL A 2 -6.77 1.41 7.22
C VAL A 2 -6.49 1.56 5.72
N GLY A 3 -5.70 2.55 5.30
CA GLY A 3 -5.39 2.74 3.87
C GLY A 3 -4.59 1.59 3.21
N ALA A 4 -3.86 0.81 4.00
CA ALA A 4 -3.02 -0.29 3.48
C ALA A 4 -3.67 -1.66 3.67
N LEU A 5 -4.44 -1.87 4.75
CA LEU A 5 -4.96 -3.18 5.16
C LEU A 5 -6.47 -3.19 5.48
N GLY A 6 -7.18 -2.09 5.26
CA GLY A 6 -8.61 -1.99 5.53
C GLY A 6 -8.93 -1.78 7.01
N GLY A 7 -10.19 -1.42 7.27
CA GLY A 7 -10.72 -1.14 8.61
C GLY A 7 -10.72 -2.35 9.53
N VAL A 8 -10.92 -3.56 8.99
CA VAL A 8 -10.92 -4.80 9.78
C VAL A 8 -9.58 -5.02 10.49
N ILE A 9 -8.47 -4.98 9.74
CA ILE A 9 -7.13 -5.09 10.32
C ILE A 9 -6.73 -3.79 11.01
N GLY A 10 -7.20 -2.64 10.52
CA GLY A 10 -7.04 -1.34 11.17
C GLY A 10 -7.52 -1.35 12.62
N ALA A 11 -8.65 -2.00 12.92
CA ALA A 11 -9.17 -2.14 14.28
C ALA A 11 -8.28 -3.03 15.17
N VAL A 12 -7.64 -4.06 14.62
CA VAL A 12 -6.64 -4.85 15.36
C VAL A 12 -5.44 -3.97 15.72
N ALA A 13 -4.95 -3.19 14.75
CA ALA A 13 -3.83 -2.28 14.96
C ALA A 13 -4.17 -1.17 15.99
N ASP A 14 -5.39 -0.63 15.98
CA ASP A 14 -5.87 0.32 16.99
C ASP A 14 -5.78 -0.27 18.40
N ARG A 15 -6.31 -1.49 18.60
CA ARG A 15 -6.21 -2.19 19.89
C ARG A 15 -4.76 -2.41 20.31
N LEU A 16 -3.90 -2.83 19.38
CA LEU A 16 -2.47 -3.04 19.65
C LEU A 16 -1.78 -1.76 20.13
N GLN A 17 -2.08 -0.61 19.52
CA GLN A 17 -1.53 0.69 19.91
C GLN A 17 -2.01 1.09 21.31
N ARG A 18 -3.32 1.02 21.57
CA ARG A 18 -3.91 1.39 22.86
C ARG A 18 -3.45 0.48 24.01
N LYS A 19 -3.25 -0.81 23.73
CA LYS A 19 -2.68 -1.79 24.67
C LYS A 19 -1.28 -1.40 25.14
N HIS A 20 -0.53 -0.67 24.31
CA HIS A 20 0.79 -0.12 24.63
C HIS A 20 0.72 1.37 25.01
N GLU A 21 -0.44 1.82 25.53
CA GLU A 21 -0.65 3.14 26.11
C GLU A 21 -0.49 4.31 25.13
N VAL A 22 -0.54 4.04 23.82
CA VAL A 22 -0.58 5.11 22.81
C VAL A 22 -1.96 5.78 22.83
N ASP A 23 -1.98 7.10 23.05
CA ASP A 23 -3.16 7.94 22.88
C ASP A 23 -3.47 8.12 21.38
N LEU A 24 -4.06 7.10 20.78
CA LEU A 24 -4.43 7.08 19.38
C LEU A 24 -5.74 7.85 19.15
N ARG A 25 -5.63 9.01 18.51
CA ARG A 25 -6.77 9.86 18.13
C ARG A 25 -7.02 9.79 16.63
N CYS A 26 -8.01 8.99 16.22
CA CYS A 26 -8.44 8.89 14.82
C CYS A 26 -9.52 9.93 14.51
N GLY A 27 -9.61 10.38 13.24
CA GLY A 27 -10.58 11.42 12.84
C GLY A 27 -10.27 12.81 13.39
N ILE A 28 -9.04 13.01 13.88
CA ILE A 28 -8.53 14.28 14.40
C ILE A 28 -7.32 14.69 13.57
N SER A 29 -7.29 15.96 13.18
CA SER A 29 -6.21 16.58 12.41
C SER A 29 -5.49 17.63 13.25
N VAL A 30 -4.18 17.77 13.04
CA VAL A 30 -3.42 18.89 13.60
C VAL A 30 -3.64 20.11 12.70
N THR A 31 -4.16 21.19 13.27
CA THR A 31 -4.49 22.43 12.54
C THR A 31 -3.39 23.49 12.65
N ALA A 32 -2.65 23.49 13.76
CA ALA A 32 -1.51 24.39 13.95
C ALA A 32 -0.49 23.81 14.93
N LEU A 33 0.77 24.24 14.78
CA LEU A 33 1.86 24.00 15.72
C LEU A 33 2.30 25.36 16.30
N GLU A 34 2.40 25.42 17.62
CA GLU A 34 2.78 26.61 18.37
C GLU A 34 4.15 26.41 19.01
N GLY A 35 5.00 27.44 18.93
CA GLY A 35 6.31 27.46 19.55
C GLY A 35 6.45 28.53 20.63
N ASP A 36 7.45 28.39 21.50
CA ASP A 36 7.83 29.42 22.48
C ASP A 36 8.55 30.62 21.85
N ASP A 37 8.94 31.60 22.66
CA ASP A 37 9.60 32.84 22.24
C ASP A 37 10.92 32.63 21.46
N VAL A 38 11.52 31.44 21.55
CA VAL A 38 12.74 31.06 20.83
C VAL A 38 12.47 30.07 19.69
N GLY A 39 11.20 29.85 19.34
CA GLY A 39 10.75 29.05 18.20
C GLY A 39 10.74 27.54 18.43
N ARG A 40 10.82 27.06 19.67
CA ARG A 40 10.74 25.61 19.96
C ARG A 40 9.28 25.18 20.09
N LEU A 41 8.93 24.04 19.47
CA LEU A 41 7.61 23.45 19.58
C LEU A 41 7.19 23.28 21.05
N ARG A 42 5.98 23.74 21.37
CA ARG A 42 5.36 23.61 22.70
C ARG A 42 3.98 23.00 22.68
N ARG A 43 3.22 23.20 21.60
CA ARG A 43 1.82 22.80 21.55
C ARG A 43 1.35 22.50 20.15
N ALA A 44 0.46 21.51 20.03
CA ALA A 44 -0.28 21.21 18.82
C ALA A 44 -1.76 21.49 19.04
N HIS A 45 -2.37 22.21 18.10
CA HIS A 45 -3.81 22.53 18.08
C HIS A 45 -4.51 21.52 17.17
N LEU A 46 -5.67 21.03 17.62
CA LEU A 46 -6.39 19.93 16.99
C LEU A 46 -7.71 20.41 16.37
N SER A 47 -8.23 19.65 15.41
CA SER A 47 -9.46 19.98 14.66
C SER A 47 -10.73 19.99 15.51
N ASP A 48 -10.72 19.36 16.68
CA ASP A 48 -11.81 19.41 17.67
C ASP A 48 -11.75 20.65 18.58
N GLY A 49 -10.80 21.55 18.35
CA GLY A 49 -10.57 22.75 19.15
C GLY A 49 -9.76 22.52 20.42
N SER A 50 -9.35 21.29 20.72
CA SER A 50 -8.44 20.99 21.82
C SER A 50 -6.98 21.30 21.45
N ALA A 51 -6.11 21.33 22.45
CA ALA A 51 -4.67 21.45 22.26
C ALA A 51 -3.91 20.52 23.21
N ILE A 52 -2.75 20.06 22.78
CA ILE A 52 -1.86 19.19 23.56
C ILE A 52 -0.47 19.81 23.64
N ASP A 53 0.11 19.82 24.84
CA ASP A 53 1.49 20.24 25.04
C ASP A 53 2.42 19.14 24.54
N VAL A 54 3.34 19.50 23.63
CA VAL A 54 4.27 18.58 22.96
C VAL A 54 5.60 19.27 22.73
N GLU A 55 6.69 18.52 22.82
CA GLU A 55 8.04 19.05 22.60
C GLU A 55 8.66 18.55 21.29
N VAL A 56 8.08 17.48 20.72
CA VAL A 56 8.52 16.85 19.47
C VAL A 56 7.29 16.50 18.63
N ALA A 57 7.35 16.80 17.34
CA ALA A 57 6.39 16.35 16.36
C ALA A 57 7.12 15.59 15.25
N VAL A 58 6.59 14.41 14.91
CA VAL A 58 7.01 13.65 13.72
C VAL A 58 5.85 13.67 12.75
N VAL A 59 6.06 14.29 11.58
CA VAL A 59 5.03 14.43 10.55
C VAL A 59 5.19 13.29 9.54
N SER A 60 4.16 12.46 9.41
CA SER A 60 4.17 11.28 8.52
C SER A 60 2.87 11.20 7.72
N LEU A 61 2.71 12.11 6.76
CA LEU A 61 1.48 12.30 5.97
C LEU A 61 1.51 11.59 4.60
N GLY A 62 2.52 10.76 4.35
CA GLY A 62 2.78 10.13 3.07
C GLY A 62 3.88 10.83 2.28
N ALA A 63 4.06 10.42 1.01
CA ALA A 63 5.10 10.92 0.13
C ALA A 63 4.53 11.46 -1.19
N MET A 64 5.18 12.48 -1.73
CA MET A 64 4.92 13.02 -3.06
C MET A 64 5.92 12.43 -4.07
N ARG A 65 5.46 12.21 -5.30
CA ARG A 65 6.33 11.78 -6.40
C ARG A 65 6.93 13.01 -7.06
N ASN A 66 8.25 13.15 -6.97
CA ASN A 66 9.00 14.27 -7.54
C ASN A 66 8.98 14.20 -9.08
N THR A 67 8.00 14.83 -9.69
CA THR A 67 7.71 14.81 -11.14
C THR A 67 7.64 16.20 -11.76
N GLU A 68 7.75 17.25 -10.95
CA GLU A 68 7.57 18.65 -11.32
C GLU A 68 8.57 19.08 -12.39
N TRP A 69 9.79 18.53 -12.35
CA TRP A 69 10.86 18.80 -13.31
C TRP A 69 10.58 18.27 -14.72
N LEU A 70 9.60 17.38 -14.89
CA LEU A 70 9.16 16.85 -16.20
C LEU A 70 8.09 17.71 -16.86
N ALA A 71 7.66 18.82 -16.24
CA ALA A 71 6.67 19.72 -16.82
C ALA A 71 7.13 20.20 -18.22
N GLY A 72 6.28 20.00 -19.23
CA GLY A 72 6.56 20.38 -20.61
C GLY A 72 7.49 19.45 -21.39
N SER A 73 7.96 18.34 -20.80
CA SER A 73 8.85 17.37 -21.46
C SER A 73 8.19 16.51 -22.54
N GLY A 74 6.85 16.45 -22.56
CA GLY A 74 6.08 15.54 -23.41
C GLY A 74 5.91 14.14 -22.81
N VAL A 75 6.47 13.85 -21.64
CA VAL A 75 6.24 12.62 -20.87
C VAL A 75 4.92 12.70 -20.09
N ALA A 76 4.19 11.58 -20.01
CA ALA A 76 3.03 11.42 -19.12
C ALA A 76 3.47 11.31 -17.65
N ALA A 77 3.79 12.45 -17.05
CA ALA A 77 4.09 12.59 -15.63
C ALA A 77 3.12 13.56 -14.95
N GLY A 78 2.88 13.33 -13.67
CA GLY A 78 2.10 14.23 -12.83
C GLY A 78 2.07 13.76 -11.38
N PRO A 79 1.15 14.28 -10.54
CA PRO A 79 1.13 14.00 -9.10
C PRO A 79 1.03 12.50 -8.73
N ARG A 80 0.54 11.66 -9.66
CA ARG A 80 0.43 10.21 -9.49
C ARG A 80 1.69 9.43 -9.87
N GLY A 81 2.74 10.10 -10.36
CA GLY A 81 3.95 9.50 -10.91
C GLY A 81 4.07 9.61 -12.43
N ILE A 82 5.11 8.98 -12.96
CA ILE A 82 5.42 8.81 -14.38
C ILE A 82 4.72 7.54 -14.86
N ALA A 83 3.80 7.66 -15.80
CA ALA A 83 3.11 6.52 -16.37
C ALA A 83 4.07 5.72 -17.27
N CYS A 84 4.18 4.41 -17.04
CA CYS A 84 4.97 3.51 -17.87
C CYS A 84 4.22 2.19 -18.14
N ASP A 85 4.61 1.48 -19.19
CA ASP A 85 4.10 0.15 -19.48
C ASP A 85 4.64 -0.89 -18.48
N ALA A 86 4.18 -2.14 -18.59
CA ALA A 86 4.67 -3.22 -17.72
C ALA A 86 6.16 -3.51 -17.91
N GLY A 87 6.80 -3.03 -18.99
CA GLY A 87 8.24 -3.14 -19.25
C GLY A 87 9.03 -1.92 -18.78
N CYS A 88 8.44 -1.05 -17.95
CA CYS A 88 9.03 0.18 -17.43
C CYS A 88 9.30 1.27 -18.49
N ARG A 89 8.75 1.16 -19.71
CA ARG A 89 8.87 2.20 -20.74
C ARG A 89 7.83 3.28 -20.55
N VAL A 90 8.27 4.53 -20.55
CA VAL A 90 7.44 5.69 -20.26
C VAL A 90 6.46 5.96 -21.39
N PHE A 91 5.23 6.37 -21.04
CA PHE A 91 4.26 6.91 -21.99
C PHE A 91 4.51 8.40 -22.23
N ASP A 92 4.29 8.86 -23.46
CA ASP A 92 4.16 10.28 -23.76
C ASP A 92 2.78 10.81 -23.31
N VAL A 93 2.59 12.13 -23.38
CA VAL A 93 1.32 12.80 -23.01
C VAL A 93 0.10 12.33 -23.82
N ASN A 94 0.29 11.66 -24.96
CA ASN A 94 -0.78 11.09 -25.78
C ASN A 94 -1.07 9.62 -25.44
N GLY A 95 -0.34 9.04 -24.47
CA GLY A 95 -0.47 7.63 -24.08
C GLY A 95 0.28 6.67 -25.00
N ILE A 96 1.18 7.16 -25.85
CA ILE A 96 2.04 6.34 -26.72
C ILE A 96 3.30 5.97 -25.95
N VAL A 97 3.65 4.69 -25.96
CA VAL A 97 4.88 4.21 -25.30
C VAL A 97 6.11 4.70 -26.07
N THR A 98 7.06 5.28 -25.34
CA THR A 98 8.35 5.70 -25.87
C THR A 98 9.29 4.49 -26.05
N ASP A 99 10.30 4.62 -26.91
CA ASP A 99 11.27 3.54 -27.14
C ASP A 99 12.55 3.69 -26.31
N ASP A 100 12.82 4.90 -25.78
CA ASP A 100 14.09 5.30 -25.19
C ASP A 100 13.99 5.89 -23.78
N ILE A 101 12.77 6.11 -23.26
CA ILE A 101 12.56 6.65 -21.91
C ILE A 101 11.98 5.56 -21.00
N TYR A 102 12.62 5.36 -19.85
CA TYR A 102 12.23 4.37 -18.85
C TYR A 102 12.07 5.01 -17.47
N ALA A 103 11.19 4.45 -16.64
CA ALA A 103 10.96 4.89 -15.27
C ALA A 103 10.93 3.69 -14.31
N ALA A 104 11.54 3.85 -13.14
CA ALA A 104 11.59 2.85 -12.07
C ALA A 104 11.51 3.51 -10.70
N GLY A 105 11.13 2.75 -9.68
CA GLY A 105 11.02 3.19 -8.29
C GLY A 105 9.72 3.93 -7.98
N ASP A 106 9.72 4.69 -6.89
CA ASP A 106 8.52 5.31 -6.32
C ASP A 106 7.79 6.27 -7.27
N VAL A 107 8.52 6.84 -8.22
CA VAL A 107 7.94 7.73 -9.25
C VAL A 107 7.26 6.96 -10.37
N ALA A 108 7.57 5.68 -10.58
CA ALA A 108 7.01 4.91 -11.68
C ALA A 108 5.61 4.39 -11.35
N ARG A 109 4.69 4.56 -12.31
CA ARG A 109 3.32 4.08 -12.23
C ARG A 109 3.03 3.17 -13.43
N SER A 110 2.95 1.87 -13.19
CA SER A 110 2.79 0.86 -14.25
C SER A 110 1.58 -0.05 -14.04
N PRO A 111 0.98 -0.59 -15.12
CA PRO A 111 -0.08 -1.58 -14.99
C PRO A 111 0.52 -2.90 -14.51
N HIS A 112 -0.10 -3.52 -13.49
CA HIS A 112 0.38 -4.78 -12.94
C HIS A 112 -0.38 -6.00 -13.51
N PRO A 113 0.26 -6.88 -14.30
CA PRO A 113 -0.45 -7.96 -15.01
C PRO A 113 -1.19 -8.95 -14.11
N LEU A 114 -0.66 -9.24 -12.92
CA LEU A 114 -1.31 -10.16 -11.96
C LEU A 114 -2.49 -9.52 -11.20
N LEU A 115 -2.72 -8.21 -11.36
CA LEU A 115 -3.72 -7.44 -10.62
C LEU A 115 -4.63 -6.68 -11.58
N ASP A 116 -5.15 -7.37 -12.60
CA ASP A 116 -6.06 -6.82 -13.62
C ASP A 116 -5.56 -5.56 -14.33
N TYR A 117 -4.23 -5.44 -14.51
CA TYR A 117 -3.60 -4.29 -15.15
C TYR A 117 -3.94 -2.94 -14.49
N GLN A 118 -4.30 -2.97 -13.19
CA GLN A 118 -4.42 -1.76 -12.39
C GLN A 118 -3.09 -1.00 -12.41
N PHE A 119 -3.15 0.32 -12.61
CA PHE A 119 -1.97 1.18 -12.59
C PHE A 119 -1.55 1.43 -11.15
N LEU A 120 -0.38 0.91 -10.78
CA LEU A 120 0.15 0.96 -9.43
C LEU A 120 1.41 1.82 -9.38
N ALA A 121 1.51 2.62 -8.33
CA ALA A 121 2.75 3.24 -7.88
C ALA A 121 3.09 2.63 -6.52
N LEU A 122 4.26 2.00 -6.43
CA LEU A 122 4.65 1.16 -5.29
C LEU A 122 5.88 1.76 -4.61
N GLU A 123 5.68 2.24 -3.38
CA GLU A 123 6.73 2.81 -2.52
C GLU A 123 7.43 1.70 -1.73
N HIS A 124 8.19 0.85 -2.43
CA HIS A 124 8.88 -0.27 -1.81
C HIS A 124 10.25 -0.48 -2.42
N TRP A 125 11.26 -0.66 -1.57
CA TRP A 125 12.65 -0.89 -1.99
C TRP A 125 12.77 -2.05 -2.99
N GLY A 126 12.10 -3.18 -2.72
CA GLY A 126 12.08 -4.34 -3.64
C GLY A 126 11.45 -4.02 -4.99
N ASN A 127 10.40 -3.21 -5.04
CA ASN A 127 9.82 -2.75 -6.31
C ASN A 127 10.82 -1.88 -7.08
N ALA A 128 11.51 -0.97 -6.39
CA ALA A 128 12.50 -0.09 -7.02
C ALA A 128 13.66 -0.89 -7.63
N VAL A 129 14.16 -1.91 -6.93
CA VAL A 129 15.21 -2.80 -7.44
C VAL A 129 14.74 -3.57 -8.67
N GLU A 130 13.58 -4.22 -8.58
CA GLU A 130 13.03 -5.05 -9.68
C GLU A 130 12.71 -4.21 -10.92
N GLN A 131 12.09 -3.04 -10.76
CA GLN A 131 11.85 -2.13 -11.87
C GLN A 131 13.15 -1.62 -12.49
N ALA A 132 14.20 -1.36 -11.69
CA ALA A 132 15.49 -0.94 -12.21
C ALA A 132 16.16 -2.04 -13.07
N GLU A 133 16.13 -3.28 -12.61
CA GLU A 133 16.66 -4.43 -13.36
C GLU A 133 15.89 -4.65 -14.68
N ILE A 134 14.57 -4.53 -14.65
CA ILE A 134 13.71 -4.70 -15.83
C ILE A 134 13.89 -3.55 -16.81
N ALA A 135 13.94 -2.31 -16.31
CA ALA A 135 14.22 -1.14 -17.15
C ALA A 135 15.58 -1.30 -17.85
N ALA A 136 16.64 -1.65 -17.12
CA ALA A 136 17.97 -1.85 -17.68
C ALA A 136 18.00 -2.99 -18.72
N HIS A 137 17.37 -4.13 -18.44
CA HIS A 137 17.25 -5.23 -19.40
C HIS A 137 16.50 -4.79 -20.66
N ASN A 138 15.39 -4.08 -20.51
CA ASN A 138 14.55 -3.65 -21.62
C ASN A 138 15.14 -2.48 -22.42
N MET A 139 16.10 -1.72 -21.89
CA MET A 139 16.87 -0.72 -22.63
C MET A 139 17.79 -1.37 -23.67
N ILE A 140 18.31 -2.56 -23.40
CA ILE A 140 19.26 -3.27 -24.28
C ILE A 140 18.62 -4.42 -25.08
N CYS A 141 17.34 -4.74 -24.82
CA CYS A 141 16.59 -5.80 -25.50
C CYS A 141 15.40 -5.22 -26.29
N ALA A 142 15.09 -5.84 -27.43
CA ALA A 142 14.01 -5.38 -28.32
C ALA A 142 12.96 -6.47 -28.55
N GLY A 143 11.75 -6.04 -28.91
CA GLY A 143 10.66 -6.94 -29.28
C GLY A 143 10.35 -8.00 -28.22
N PRO A 144 10.31 -9.30 -28.58
CA PRO A 144 9.89 -10.37 -27.68
C PRO A 144 10.86 -10.66 -26.53
N ASP A 145 12.09 -10.14 -26.59
CA ASP A 145 13.11 -10.37 -25.54
C ASP A 145 12.93 -9.43 -24.33
N ARG A 146 11.98 -8.50 -24.40
CA ARG A 146 11.64 -7.61 -23.28
C ARG A 146 10.89 -8.36 -22.19
N ARG A 147 11.18 -8.00 -20.94
CA ARG A 147 10.60 -8.61 -19.74
C ARG A 147 9.55 -7.69 -19.12
N PRO A 148 8.40 -8.23 -18.68
CA PRO A 148 7.44 -7.48 -17.87
C PRO A 148 7.84 -7.47 -16.39
N HIS A 149 7.44 -6.41 -15.69
CA HIS A 149 7.45 -6.29 -14.25
C HIS A 149 6.28 -7.07 -13.65
N LEU A 150 6.62 -8.21 -13.02
CA LEU A 150 5.69 -9.16 -12.41
C LEU A 150 5.94 -9.35 -10.91
N TRP A 151 6.83 -8.57 -10.32
CA TRP A 151 7.16 -8.66 -8.90
C TRP A 151 5.92 -8.37 -8.05
N LEU A 152 5.55 -9.31 -7.18
CA LEU A 152 4.39 -9.15 -6.33
C LEU A 152 4.68 -8.16 -5.19
N PRO A 153 3.83 -7.14 -5.02
CA PRO A 153 4.01 -6.17 -3.95
C PRO A 153 4.07 -6.84 -2.59
N MET A 154 5.01 -6.41 -1.75
CA MET A 154 5.09 -6.86 -0.38
C MET A 154 5.32 -5.66 0.53
N PHE A 155 4.94 -5.80 1.79
CA PHE A 155 5.34 -4.87 2.83
C PHE A 155 5.58 -5.63 4.13
N TRP A 156 6.37 -5.05 5.02
CA TRP A 156 6.47 -5.50 6.40
C TRP A 156 6.55 -4.32 7.37
N SER A 157 6.14 -4.58 8.60
CA SER A 157 6.27 -3.69 9.74
C SER A 157 6.42 -4.53 10.99
N THR A 158 7.20 -4.06 11.95
CA THR A 158 7.25 -4.63 13.30
C THR A 158 6.80 -3.55 14.26
N GLN A 159 5.71 -3.82 14.98
CA GLN A 159 5.13 -2.88 15.94
C GLN A 159 4.91 -3.60 17.26
N PHE A 160 5.51 -3.09 18.33
CA PHE A 160 5.42 -3.68 19.68
C PHE A 160 5.70 -5.20 19.71
N GLY A 161 6.67 -5.66 18.91
CA GLY A 161 7.04 -7.07 18.79
C GLY A 161 6.18 -7.91 17.84
N VAL A 162 5.04 -7.39 17.36
CA VAL A 162 4.19 -8.05 16.38
C VAL A 162 4.74 -7.84 14.97
N ASN A 163 4.94 -8.92 14.23
CA ASN A 163 5.36 -8.88 12.83
C ASN A 163 4.15 -8.85 11.91
N ILE A 164 3.99 -7.74 11.23
CA ILE A 164 2.93 -7.49 10.26
C ILE A 164 3.58 -7.59 8.88
N LYS A 165 3.09 -8.49 8.04
CA LYS A 165 3.65 -8.72 6.70
C LYS A 165 2.55 -8.95 5.70
N SER A 166 2.85 -8.73 4.42
CA SER A 166 1.86 -8.79 3.37
C SER A 166 2.49 -9.12 2.03
N VAL A 167 1.72 -9.77 1.18
CA VAL A 167 2.00 -10.01 -0.24
C VAL A 167 0.75 -9.67 -1.06
N GLY A 168 0.94 -9.13 -2.26
CA GLY A 168 -0.11 -8.54 -3.08
C GLY A 168 -0.48 -7.11 -2.64
N VAL A 169 -1.62 -6.62 -3.15
CA VAL A 169 -2.11 -5.27 -2.87
C VAL A 169 -3.47 -5.33 -2.19
N PRO A 170 -3.51 -5.43 -0.84
CA PRO A 170 -4.76 -5.57 -0.09
C PRO A 170 -5.82 -4.51 -0.43
N SER A 171 -5.39 -3.27 -0.69
CA SER A 171 -6.27 -2.14 -0.99
C SER A 171 -7.04 -2.23 -2.30
N LEU A 172 -6.73 -3.20 -3.17
CA LEU A 172 -7.54 -3.53 -4.33
C LEU A 172 -8.66 -4.54 -4.03
N GLY A 173 -8.65 -5.16 -2.84
CA GLY A 173 -9.62 -6.18 -2.47
C GLY A 173 -11.00 -5.59 -2.14
N ASP A 174 -12.04 -6.25 -2.62
CA ASP A 174 -13.45 -5.98 -2.28
C ASP A 174 -13.97 -6.92 -1.19
N GLN A 175 -13.24 -8.00 -0.90
CA GLN A 175 -13.60 -9.01 0.08
C GLN A 175 -12.38 -9.42 0.92
N LEU A 176 -12.64 -9.82 2.16
CA LEU A 176 -11.63 -10.33 3.09
C LEU A 176 -12.14 -11.59 3.79
N VAL A 177 -11.26 -12.56 4.00
CA VAL A 177 -11.50 -13.68 4.91
C VAL A 177 -10.33 -13.83 5.89
N VAL A 178 -10.62 -14.19 7.14
CA VAL A 178 -9.60 -14.61 8.09
C VAL A 178 -9.36 -16.10 7.89
N ALA A 179 -8.30 -16.38 7.15
CA ALA A 179 -7.92 -17.68 6.64
C ALA A 179 -7.31 -18.60 7.70
N GLN A 180 -6.46 -18.04 8.55
CA GLN A 180 -5.79 -18.74 9.64
C GLN A 180 -5.82 -17.88 10.91
N GLY A 181 -5.91 -18.53 12.07
CA GLY A 181 -5.97 -17.88 13.38
C GLY A 181 -7.24 -17.06 13.57
N ALA A 182 -7.17 -16.04 14.44
CA ALA A 182 -8.28 -15.16 14.75
C ALA A 182 -7.83 -13.74 15.03
N LEU A 183 -8.66 -12.76 14.66
CA LEU A 183 -8.39 -11.33 14.93
C LEU A 183 -8.30 -11.00 16.42
N THR A 184 -8.97 -11.78 17.26
CA THR A 184 -8.98 -11.65 18.73
C THR A 184 -7.68 -12.12 19.37
N GLU A 185 -6.94 -13.00 18.70
CA GLU A 185 -5.67 -13.56 19.21
C GLU A 185 -4.46 -12.73 18.79
N GLU A 186 -4.66 -11.65 18.00
CA GLU A 186 -3.58 -10.85 17.40
C GLU A 186 -2.59 -11.70 16.58
N ARG A 187 -3.02 -12.90 16.17
CA ARG A 187 -2.25 -13.86 15.39
C ARG A 187 -3.14 -14.50 14.32
N PHE A 188 -3.00 -14.05 13.08
CA PHE A 188 -3.86 -14.48 12.00
C PHE A 188 -3.25 -14.21 10.62
N VAL A 189 -3.91 -14.76 9.61
CA VAL A 189 -3.71 -14.40 8.20
C VAL A 189 -5.05 -14.00 7.60
N ALA A 190 -5.13 -12.79 7.08
CA ALA A 190 -6.25 -12.29 6.31
C ALA A 190 -5.93 -12.39 4.82
N VAL A 191 -6.86 -12.89 4.02
CA VAL A 191 -6.72 -13.04 2.58
C VAL A 191 -7.75 -12.15 1.91
N TYR A 192 -7.33 -11.44 0.86
CA TYR A 192 -8.14 -10.48 0.14
C TYR A 192 -8.55 -11.05 -1.21
N GLY A 193 -9.83 -10.89 -1.51
CA GLY A 193 -10.44 -11.23 -2.78
C GLY A 193 -10.71 -9.98 -3.61
N TYR A 194 -10.61 -10.10 -4.92
CA TYR A 194 -11.15 -9.14 -5.88
C TYR A 194 -11.76 -9.90 -7.04
N ARG A 195 -13.06 -9.68 -7.33
CA ARG A 195 -13.78 -10.35 -8.42
C ARG A 195 -13.61 -11.88 -8.39
N GLY A 196 -13.68 -12.48 -7.20
CA GLY A 196 -13.60 -13.93 -7.02
C GLY A 196 -12.19 -14.53 -7.18
N ARG A 197 -11.12 -13.73 -7.15
CA ARG A 197 -9.72 -14.20 -7.13
C ARG A 197 -8.96 -13.70 -5.93
N VAL A 198 -8.00 -14.49 -5.46
CA VAL A 198 -7.05 -14.09 -4.40
C VAL A 198 -6.07 -13.07 -4.97
N ILE A 199 -5.99 -11.89 -4.36
CA ILE A 199 -5.13 -10.79 -4.82
C ILE A 199 -4.11 -10.32 -3.78
N ALA A 200 -4.32 -10.64 -2.50
CA ALA A 200 -3.37 -10.34 -1.45
C ALA A 200 -3.57 -11.23 -0.22
N ALA A 201 -2.56 -11.26 0.64
CA ALA A 201 -2.67 -11.77 2.00
C ALA A 201 -1.85 -10.90 2.96
N ALA A 202 -2.37 -10.67 4.16
CA ALA A 202 -1.70 -9.97 5.25
C ALA A 202 -1.68 -10.84 6.50
N SER A 203 -0.52 -10.96 7.14
CA SER A 203 -0.33 -11.71 8.38
C SER A 203 -0.05 -10.79 9.56
N PHE A 204 -0.64 -11.11 10.71
CA PHE A 204 -0.20 -10.68 12.03
C PHE A 204 0.41 -11.91 12.73
N ASP A 205 1.72 -11.94 12.91
CA ASP A 205 2.49 -13.07 13.48
C ASP A 205 2.15 -14.46 12.88
N GLY A 206 1.77 -14.46 11.60
CA GLY A 206 1.35 -15.62 10.81
C GLY A 206 2.17 -15.82 9.53
N ALA A 207 3.35 -15.20 9.43
CA ALA A 207 4.11 -15.06 8.19
C ALA A 207 4.46 -16.38 7.47
N LYS A 208 4.43 -17.53 8.17
CA LYS A 208 4.67 -18.86 7.59
C LYS A 208 3.79 -19.17 6.37
N TRP A 209 2.62 -18.55 6.27
CA TRP A 209 1.65 -18.76 5.19
C TRP A 209 1.81 -17.83 3.99
N LEU A 210 2.62 -16.78 4.08
CA LEU A 210 2.66 -15.77 3.02
C LEU A 210 3.19 -16.31 1.70
N GLY A 211 4.22 -17.17 1.73
CA GLY A 211 4.72 -17.82 0.52
C GLY A 211 3.68 -18.75 -0.16
N PHE A 212 2.76 -19.34 0.62
CA PHE A 212 1.64 -20.09 0.05
C PHE A 212 0.68 -19.16 -0.70
N TYR A 213 0.31 -18.02 -0.09
CA TYR A 213 -0.59 -17.08 -0.76
C TYR A 213 0.04 -16.33 -1.93
N GLU A 214 1.34 -16.10 -1.89
CA GLU A 214 2.10 -15.59 -3.04
C GLU A 214 1.89 -16.49 -4.28
N GLN A 215 1.98 -17.81 -4.11
CA GLN A 215 1.70 -18.77 -5.18
C GLN A 215 0.23 -18.75 -5.64
N GLN A 216 -0.72 -18.57 -4.71
CA GLN A 216 -2.15 -18.46 -5.05
C GLN A 216 -2.43 -17.20 -5.87
N ILE A 217 -1.81 -16.06 -5.52
CA ILE A 217 -1.94 -14.80 -6.27
C ILE A 217 -1.33 -14.97 -7.66
N ALA A 218 -0.11 -15.51 -7.75
CA ALA A 218 0.59 -15.71 -9.02
C ALA A 218 -0.16 -16.65 -9.99
N SER A 219 -0.92 -17.62 -9.46
CA SER A 219 -1.75 -18.53 -10.26
C SER A 219 -3.17 -18.05 -10.53
N GLY A 220 -3.58 -16.90 -9.98
CA GLY A 220 -4.94 -16.37 -10.13
C GLY A 220 -5.99 -17.24 -9.45
N ALA A 221 -5.65 -17.85 -8.31
CA ALA A 221 -6.49 -18.78 -7.59
C ALA A 221 -7.86 -18.20 -7.19
N PRO A 222 -8.91 -19.02 -7.09
CA PRO A 222 -10.24 -18.57 -6.71
C PRO A 222 -10.29 -18.08 -5.26
N PHE A 223 -11.18 -17.12 -5.02
CA PHE A 223 -11.53 -16.60 -3.70
C PHE A 223 -12.99 -16.97 -3.35
N PRO A 224 -13.30 -17.39 -2.11
CA PRO A 224 -12.36 -17.60 -1.00
C PRO A 224 -11.42 -18.79 -1.24
N PRO A 225 -10.20 -18.77 -0.69
CA PRO A 225 -9.26 -19.86 -0.87
C PRO A 225 -9.80 -21.17 -0.29
N GLU A 226 -9.74 -22.27 -1.05
CA GLU A 226 -10.10 -23.60 -0.58
C GLU A 226 -8.87 -24.32 0.01
N TYR A 227 -8.96 -24.80 1.26
CA TYR A 227 -7.90 -25.59 1.87
C TYR A 227 -8.15 -27.09 1.69
N ARG A 228 -7.18 -27.79 1.06
CA ARG A 228 -7.17 -29.27 1.00
C ARG A 228 -6.22 -29.92 2.02
N THR A 229 -5.54 -29.15 2.87
CA THR A 229 -4.48 -29.65 3.78
C THR A 229 -4.66 -29.19 5.24
N VAL A 230 -3.78 -29.71 6.13
CA VAL A 230 -3.74 -29.50 7.59
C VAL A 230 -3.81 -28.01 8.01
N ASP A 231 -4.41 -27.75 9.19
CA ASP A 231 -4.91 -26.44 9.68
C ASP A 231 -6.22 -25.94 9.03
N ARG A 232 -6.99 -26.84 8.38
CA ARG A 232 -8.33 -26.52 7.86
C ARG A 232 -9.24 -26.06 9.01
N ARG A 233 -9.76 -24.83 8.91
CA ARG A 233 -10.96 -24.43 9.65
C ARG A 233 -12.11 -25.34 9.22
N THR A 234 -12.77 -25.97 10.19
CA THR A 234 -14.02 -26.73 9.99
C THR A 234 -15.20 -25.81 9.65
N GLU A 235 -15.07 -24.53 9.98
CA GLU A 235 -16.03 -23.48 9.67
C GLU A 235 -15.85 -22.96 8.24
N THR A 236 -16.96 -22.62 7.60
CA THR A 236 -16.97 -21.97 6.29
C THR A 236 -16.26 -20.61 6.40
N LEU A 237 -15.34 -20.32 5.47
CA LEU A 237 -14.79 -18.97 5.37
C LEU A 237 -15.89 -18.04 4.87
N GLU A 238 -16.34 -17.13 5.72
CA GLU A 238 -17.31 -16.11 5.37
C GLU A 238 -16.59 -14.84 4.90
N PRO A 239 -16.71 -14.45 3.62
CA PRO A 239 -16.19 -13.19 3.14
C PRO A 239 -16.88 -12.01 3.82
N ILE A 240 -16.09 -11.06 4.28
CA ILE A 240 -16.55 -9.78 4.84
C ILE A 240 -15.97 -8.63 4.03
N ASP A 241 -16.59 -7.44 4.16
CA ASP A 241 -16.02 -6.21 3.63
C ASP A 241 -14.71 -5.88 4.37
N PRO A 242 -13.57 -5.68 3.66
CA PRO A 242 -12.31 -5.28 4.30
C PRO A 242 -12.36 -3.89 4.96
N ALA A 243 -13.42 -3.11 4.72
CA ALA A 243 -13.64 -1.76 5.20
C ALA A 243 -12.55 -0.78 4.75
N PHE A 244 -12.21 -0.79 3.47
CA PHE A 244 -11.38 0.26 2.88
C PHE A 244 -12.19 1.57 2.78
N PRO A 245 -11.56 2.75 2.99
CA PRO A 245 -12.23 4.02 2.77
C PRO A 245 -12.60 4.17 1.29
N ASP A 246 -13.75 4.78 1.00
CA ASP A 246 -14.16 5.05 -0.37
C ASP A 246 -13.11 5.95 -1.06
N PRO A 247 -12.45 5.49 -2.14
CA PRO A 247 -11.47 6.29 -2.85
C PRO A 247 -12.08 7.52 -3.57
N GLY A 248 -13.40 7.56 -3.76
CA GLY A 248 -14.14 8.66 -4.37
C GLY A 248 -14.54 9.79 -3.41
N VAL A 249 -14.43 9.58 -2.10
CA VAL A 249 -14.66 10.62 -1.10
C VAL A 249 -13.31 11.29 -0.79
N PRO A 250 -13.14 12.59 -1.07
CA PRO A 250 -11.96 13.32 -0.65
C PRO A 250 -11.80 13.16 0.86
N ARG A 251 -10.60 12.78 1.32
CA ARG A 251 -10.29 12.89 2.75
C ARG A 251 -10.42 14.37 3.08
N GLU A 252 -11.25 14.73 4.06
CA GLU A 252 -11.55 16.13 4.44
C GLU A 252 -10.29 16.93 4.86
N ASP A 253 -9.14 16.24 4.97
CA ASP A 253 -7.87 16.74 5.46
C ASP A 253 -6.74 16.69 4.41
N GLU A 254 -6.97 17.14 3.17
CA GLU A 254 -5.83 17.53 2.30
C GLU A 254 -5.43 18.96 2.70
N PRO A 255 -4.37 19.16 3.51
CA PRO A 255 -3.94 20.49 3.89
C PRO A 255 -3.51 21.25 2.62
N ARG A 256 -4.23 22.32 2.31
CA ARG A 256 -3.76 23.36 1.38
C ARG A 256 -2.64 24.12 2.08
N PHE A 257 -1.44 23.57 2.07
CA PHE A 257 -0.26 24.34 2.42
C PHE A 257 -0.03 25.38 1.32
N HIS A 258 -0.49 26.60 1.56
CA HIS A 258 0.02 27.76 0.85
C HIS A 258 1.41 28.06 1.45
N VAL A 259 2.46 27.76 0.67
CA VAL A 259 3.80 28.30 0.89
C VAL A 259 3.80 29.78 0.50
#